data_AF-A0A7X7S974-F1
#
_entry.id   AF-A0A7X7S974-F1
#
_cell.length_a   1.000
_cell.length_b   1.000
_cell.length_c   1.000
_cell.angle_alpha   90.00
_cell.angle_beta   90.00
_cell.angle_gamma   90.00
#
_symmetry.space_group_name_H-M   'P 1'
#
loop_
_entity.id
_entity.type
_entity.pdbx_description
1 polymer ?
#
loop_
_entity_poly.entity_id
_entity_poly.type
_entity_poly.pdbx_seq_one_letter_code
_entity_poly.pdbx_strand_id
1 'polypeptide(L)'
;MFNNNRKVGILVLCLFFIFGCLCSTVVADDNVRDEVTKIIEEHYVEPISPDVLTTLTVKEMLERLDDPYARYLTQEEYQEELDALDGNFVGVGIYINGGSDGVQVLSVIKGSPAEKAGLKRNDVIVAADKTTLVGVDSDKAMKILRGEVGSTVVLKVKRDGEILCFDVIREKIEVPTVHPEMLDKEMAYLGIDDFGQRTIGELEKGVESLQKAKADNWIVDLRGNPGWYLESAIDVAGIFLGEAPVVVVEEREALDGYTGTPSDVFIDGPMVLLHDEYSASAAEILAGALRDNERAILIGKTTYGKGTVQQIFPLSNGDKLKITIARFYSPAGQEINGVGIKPDIEVEDENCLAAAQLILSSNRDTMHGSMIALELDSFVAAVDTSRLRQAGYWEAWADIVDGIGDAAVYYGNDMNWTELSGEERKLQWSFYYPGYEFIGDISGQDISVDMKSAVNEKYVNDFNIQLINARSGQRVKSELKLVNNSTFSCQPLKPLEPGEYWLAIHNTLRFAHGQRLPQGQIGIIRIP
;
A
#
# COMPACT_ATOMS: atom_id res chain seq x y z
N MET A 1 27.76 30.87 20.08
CA MET A 1 28.19 30.78 21.49
C MET A 1 27.65 29.45 22.02
N PHE A 2 28.55 28.63 22.55
CA PHE A 2 28.37 27.21 22.88
C PHE A 2 27.19 26.89 23.80
N ASN A 3 26.52 25.75 23.56
CA ASN A 3 26.47 24.72 24.60
C ASN A 3 26.44 23.32 23.97
N ASN A 4 27.65 22.84 23.64
CA ASN A 4 27.94 21.50 23.16
C ASN A 4 28.31 20.68 24.40
N ASN A 5 27.39 19.87 24.92
CA ASN A 5 27.69 18.85 25.95
C ASN A 5 26.48 17.93 26.19
N ARG A 6 26.41 16.83 25.45
CA ARG A 6 26.07 15.52 26.04
C ARG A 6 26.78 14.45 25.24
N LYS A 7 27.79 13.88 25.89
CA LYS A 7 28.66 12.83 25.36
C LYS A 7 27.83 11.57 25.16
N VAL A 8 27.79 11.07 23.93
CA VAL A 8 27.43 9.70 23.60
C VAL A 8 28.45 8.79 24.27
N GLY A 9 28.02 8.05 25.28
CA GLY A 9 28.83 7.04 25.95
C GLY A 9 28.92 5.79 25.09
N ILE A 10 30.04 5.62 24.38
CA ILE A 10 30.41 4.34 23.77
C ILE A 10 30.82 3.40 24.89
N LEU A 11 29.97 2.44 25.23
CA LEU A 11 30.29 1.38 26.19
C LEU A 11 31.05 0.27 25.45
N VAL A 12 32.37 0.23 25.64
CA VAL A 12 33.24 -0.86 25.16
C VAL A 12 33.06 -2.07 26.08
N LEU A 13 32.51 -3.15 25.55
CA LEU A 13 32.34 -4.43 26.24
C LEU A 13 33.69 -5.15 26.36
N CYS A 14 34.29 -5.16 27.57
CA CYS A 14 35.47 -5.97 27.87
C CYS A 14 35.04 -7.34 28.42
N LEU A 15 35.26 -8.40 27.64
CA LEU A 15 35.10 -9.79 28.06
C LEU A 15 36.21 -10.20 29.04
N PHE A 16 35.85 -10.43 30.31
CA PHE A 16 36.69 -11.17 31.26
C PHE A 16 36.13 -12.58 31.45
N PHE A 17 36.87 -13.58 30.96
CA PHE A 17 36.63 -15.00 31.28
C PHE A 17 37.15 -15.29 32.68
N ILE A 18 36.26 -15.65 33.62
CA ILE A 18 36.64 -16.31 34.87
C ILE A 18 35.88 -17.64 34.94
N PHE A 19 36.66 -18.72 34.89
CA PHE A 19 36.23 -20.10 35.05
C PHE A 19 36.01 -20.38 36.54
N GLY A 20 34.80 -20.74 36.92
CA GLY A 20 34.46 -21.08 38.30
C GLY A 20 33.23 -21.98 38.35
N CYS A 21 33.45 -23.29 38.24
CA CYS A 21 32.44 -24.31 38.45
C CYS A 21 32.13 -24.40 39.95
N LEU A 22 30.88 -24.14 40.34
CA LEU A 22 30.28 -24.66 41.57
C LEU A 22 28.76 -24.77 41.38
N CYS A 23 28.27 -25.95 41.73
CA CYS A 23 26.88 -26.38 41.70
C CYS A 23 25.99 -25.38 42.45
N SER A 24 25.01 -24.80 41.77
CA SER A 24 23.92 -24.06 42.39
C SER A 24 22.60 -24.76 42.10
N THR A 25 21.89 -25.04 43.19
CA THR A 25 20.47 -25.39 43.22
C THR A 25 19.66 -24.39 42.41
N VAL A 26 18.71 -24.90 41.61
CA VAL A 26 17.74 -24.11 40.85
C VAL A 26 16.92 -23.24 41.81
N VAL A 27 17.22 -21.95 41.85
CA VAL A 27 16.35 -20.87 42.32
C VAL A 27 16.47 -19.80 41.23
N ALA A 28 15.58 -19.82 40.25
CA ALA A 28 15.71 -18.99 39.04
C ALA A 28 14.43 -18.23 38.64
N ASP A 29 13.36 -18.26 39.45
CA ASP A 29 12.08 -17.64 39.08
C ASP A 29 11.84 -16.28 39.78
N ASP A 30 12.14 -16.18 41.08
CA ASP A 30 11.83 -14.96 41.88
C ASP A 30 12.59 -13.70 41.39
N ASN A 31 13.84 -13.84 40.93
CA ASN A 31 14.64 -12.68 40.53
C ASN A 31 14.20 -12.07 39.18
N VAL A 32 13.82 -12.90 38.20
CA VAL A 32 13.37 -12.41 36.88
C VAL A 32 12.02 -11.70 37.00
N ARG A 33 11.12 -12.22 37.84
CA ARG A 33 9.82 -11.60 38.10
C ARG A 33 9.97 -10.21 38.75
N ASP A 34 10.89 -10.07 39.70
CA ASP A 34 11.16 -8.78 40.33
C ASP A 34 11.86 -7.79 39.36
N GLU A 35 12.76 -8.27 38.50
CA GLU A 35 13.33 -7.47 37.40
C GLU A 35 12.24 -6.94 36.45
N VAL A 36 11.33 -7.82 36.02
CA VAL A 36 10.19 -7.45 35.16
C VAL A 36 9.28 -6.43 35.86
N THR A 37 8.99 -6.64 37.15
CA THR A 37 8.18 -5.71 37.96
C THR A 37 8.81 -4.32 37.93
N LYS A 38 10.12 -4.24 38.21
CA LYS A 38 10.84 -2.97 38.23
C LYS A 38 10.86 -2.29 36.86
N ILE A 39 11.12 -3.05 35.78
CA ILE A 39 11.14 -2.50 34.43
C ILE A 39 9.76 -1.93 34.06
N ILE A 40 8.68 -2.66 34.35
CA ILE A 40 7.32 -2.18 34.09
C ILE A 40 7.06 -0.91 34.92
N GLU A 41 7.31 -0.92 36.23
CA GLU A 41 7.13 0.25 37.12
C GLU A 41 7.86 1.50 36.65
N GLU A 42 9.08 1.35 36.14
CA GLU A 42 9.95 2.45 35.72
C GLU A 42 9.65 2.94 34.29
N HIS A 43 9.25 2.05 33.38
CA HIS A 43 9.25 2.35 31.94
C HIS A 43 7.91 2.20 31.22
N TYR A 44 6.92 1.49 31.79
CA TYR A 44 5.64 1.32 31.09
C TYR A 44 4.94 2.66 30.92
N VAL A 45 4.35 2.86 29.73
CA VAL A 45 3.81 4.16 29.30
C VAL A 45 2.67 4.66 30.20
N GLU A 46 1.81 3.75 30.67
CA GLU A 46 0.67 4.10 31.52
C GLU A 46 0.98 3.93 33.01
N PRO A 47 0.25 4.64 33.89
CA PRO A 47 0.21 4.32 35.31
C PRO A 47 -0.25 2.87 35.54
N ILE A 48 0.53 2.11 36.29
CA ILE A 48 0.27 0.69 36.53
C ILE A 48 -0.61 0.52 37.77
N SER A 49 -1.63 -0.32 37.66
CA SER A 49 -2.49 -0.67 38.79
C SER A 49 -1.75 -1.60 39.78
N PRO A 50 -1.92 -1.42 41.11
CA PRO A 50 -1.24 -2.25 42.11
C PRO A 50 -1.49 -3.77 41.98
N ASP A 51 -2.60 -4.17 41.37
CA ASP A 51 -2.94 -5.58 41.14
C ASP A 51 -2.09 -6.23 40.04
N VAL A 52 -1.54 -5.47 39.09
CA VAL A 52 -0.54 -5.96 38.12
C VAL A 52 0.73 -6.38 38.85
N LEU A 53 1.19 -5.53 39.78
CA LEU A 53 2.45 -5.68 40.52
C LEU A 53 2.41 -6.77 41.60
N THR A 54 1.21 -7.26 41.95
CA THR A 54 1.01 -8.31 42.96
C THR A 54 0.75 -9.70 42.34
N THR A 55 0.84 -9.83 41.02
CA THR A 55 0.74 -11.11 40.29
C THR A 55 1.87 -12.07 40.67
N LEU A 56 1.61 -13.37 40.59
CA LEU A 56 2.56 -14.40 41.02
C LEU A 56 3.56 -14.77 39.91
N THR A 57 3.22 -14.49 38.64
CA THR A 57 4.06 -14.83 37.49
C THR A 57 4.18 -13.67 36.53
N VAL A 58 5.29 -13.62 35.77
CA VAL A 58 5.47 -12.65 34.68
C VAL A 58 4.34 -12.75 33.64
N LYS A 59 3.89 -13.98 33.34
CA LYS A 59 2.78 -14.19 32.40
C LYS A 59 1.50 -13.51 32.86
N GLU A 60 1.10 -13.72 34.12
CA GLU A 60 -0.08 -13.06 34.70
C GLU A 60 0.09 -11.53 34.73
N MET A 61 1.31 -11.04 34.96
CA MET A 61 1.62 -9.61 34.96
C MET A 61 1.33 -8.99 33.59
N LEU A 62 1.84 -9.61 32.51
CA LEU A 62 1.64 -9.14 31.15
C LEU A 62 0.17 -9.27 30.70
N GLU A 63 -0.52 -10.35 31.08
CA GLU A 63 -1.95 -10.51 30.80
C GLU A 63 -2.79 -9.41 31.47
N ARG A 64 -2.39 -8.93 32.67
CA ARG A 64 -3.09 -7.84 33.37
C ARG A 64 -2.72 -6.43 32.90
N LEU A 65 -1.60 -6.26 32.20
CA LEU A 65 -1.30 -4.97 31.55
C LEU A 65 -2.33 -4.65 30.46
N ASP A 66 -3.00 -5.67 29.92
CA ASP A 66 -3.95 -5.56 28.80
C ASP A 66 -3.34 -4.83 27.59
N ASP A 67 -2.03 -5.00 27.42
CA ASP A 67 -1.26 -4.48 26.29
C ASP A 67 -0.94 -5.64 25.33
N PRO A 68 -1.56 -5.68 24.14
CA PRO A 68 -1.32 -6.75 23.17
C PRO A 68 0.12 -6.78 22.63
N TYR A 69 0.91 -5.72 22.86
CA TYR A 69 2.29 -5.60 22.41
C TYR A 69 3.31 -5.95 23.50
N ALA A 70 2.89 -6.04 24.77
CA ALA A 70 3.76 -6.41 25.88
C ALA A 70 4.02 -7.92 25.89
N ARG A 71 5.29 -8.32 25.78
CA ARG A 71 5.68 -9.74 25.63
C ARG A 71 6.94 -10.07 26.41
N TYR A 72 6.93 -11.26 27.00
CA TYR A 72 8.15 -11.95 27.40
C TYR A 72 8.66 -12.73 26.20
N LEU A 73 9.93 -12.55 25.84
CA LEU A 73 10.57 -13.22 24.72
C LEU A 73 11.72 -14.06 25.26
N THR A 74 11.70 -15.34 24.94
CA THR A 74 12.87 -16.20 25.10
C THR A 74 14.01 -15.72 24.21
N GLN A 75 15.25 -16.16 24.49
CA GLN A 75 16.40 -15.89 23.62
C GLN A 75 16.15 -16.31 22.15
N GLU A 76 15.48 -17.43 21.94
CA GLU A 76 15.14 -17.93 20.60
C GLU A 76 14.12 -17.01 19.91
N GLU A 77 13.02 -16.67 20.58
CA GLU A 77 12.00 -15.76 20.04
C GLU A 77 12.57 -14.36 19.75
N TYR A 78 13.47 -13.85 20.59
CA TYR A 78 14.13 -12.58 20.36
C TYR A 78 15.03 -12.62 19.12
N GLN A 79 15.78 -13.72 18.93
CA GLN A 79 16.60 -13.88 17.74
C GLN A 79 15.73 -13.99 16.48
N GLU A 80 14.58 -14.66 16.54
CA GLU A 80 13.61 -14.69 15.44
C GLU A 80 13.06 -13.29 15.11
N GLU A 81 12.77 -12.45 16.10
CA GLU A 81 12.36 -11.04 15.87
C GLU A 81 13.48 -10.23 15.19
N LEU A 82 14.72 -10.36 15.64
CA LEU A 82 15.87 -9.65 15.04
C LEU A 82 16.14 -10.10 13.59
N ASP A 83 16.07 -11.41 13.32
CA ASP A 83 16.27 -11.94 11.98
C ASP A 83 15.18 -11.46 11.02
N ALA A 84 13.94 -11.33 11.49
CA ALA A 84 12.84 -10.73 10.72
C ALA A 84 13.09 -9.24 10.43
N LEU A 85 13.49 -8.47 11.45
CA LEU A 85 13.75 -7.03 11.39
C LEU A 85 14.83 -6.62 10.38
N ASP A 86 15.91 -7.38 10.31
CA ASP A 86 16.99 -7.06 9.37
C ASP A 86 16.70 -7.55 7.94
N GLY A 87 15.53 -8.17 7.70
CA GLY A 87 15.23 -8.90 6.47
C GLY A 87 16.19 -10.07 6.25
N ASN A 88 16.74 -10.61 7.34
CA ASN A 88 17.78 -11.61 7.38
C ASN A 88 17.17 -13.01 7.53
N PHE A 89 16.40 -13.42 6.53
CA PHE A 89 15.76 -14.73 6.57
C PHE A 89 16.77 -15.83 6.25
N VAL A 90 17.00 -16.75 7.19
CA VAL A 90 17.79 -17.96 6.90
C VAL A 90 16.88 -19.04 6.34
N GLY A 91 17.08 -19.41 5.08
CA GLY A 91 16.25 -20.42 4.44
C GLY A 91 16.69 -20.72 3.02
N VAL A 92 15.74 -21.24 2.24
CA VAL A 92 16.00 -21.67 0.85
C VAL A 92 15.75 -20.55 -0.18
N GLY A 93 15.01 -19.50 0.19
CA GLY A 93 14.77 -18.31 -0.64
C GLY A 93 13.66 -18.47 -1.70
N ILE A 94 12.44 -18.76 -1.23
CA ILE A 94 11.24 -18.92 -2.07
C ILE A 94 10.04 -18.27 -1.40
N TYR A 95 9.10 -17.78 -2.19
CA TYR A 95 7.76 -17.43 -1.73
C TYR A 95 6.85 -18.64 -1.90
N ILE A 96 6.02 -18.92 -0.90
CA ILE A 96 5.24 -20.15 -0.84
C ILE A 96 3.76 -19.90 -0.60
N ASN A 97 2.95 -20.87 -1.02
CA ASN A 97 1.58 -21.02 -0.58
C ASN A 97 1.36 -22.46 -0.09
N GLY A 98 0.82 -22.63 1.11
CA GLY A 98 0.42 -23.94 1.62
C GLY A 98 -0.70 -24.55 0.78
N GLY A 99 -0.77 -25.88 0.78
CA GLY A 99 -1.74 -26.58 -0.05
C GLY A 99 -1.94 -28.04 0.35
N SER A 100 -3.10 -28.58 -0.03
CA SER A 100 -3.46 -29.97 0.24
C SER A 100 -2.51 -30.98 -0.41
N ASP A 101 -1.88 -30.62 -1.53
CA ASP A 101 -0.95 -31.45 -2.30
C ASP A 101 0.54 -31.25 -1.92
N GLY A 102 0.83 -30.29 -1.02
CA GLY A 102 2.18 -29.82 -0.71
C GLY A 102 2.26 -28.30 -0.73
N VAL A 103 3.46 -27.78 -0.53
CA VAL A 103 3.74 -26.34 -0.49
C VAL A 103 4.11 -25.85 -1.90
N GLN A 104 3.27 -25.01 -2.50
CA GLN A 104 3.50 -24.47 -3.82
C GLN A 104 4.52 -23.33 -3.78
N VAL A 105 5.50 -23.35 -4.68
CA VAL A 105 6.45 -22.25 -4.92
C VAL A 105 5.77 -21.20 -5.79
N LEU A 106 5.43 -20.06 -5.20
CA LEU A 106 4.84 -18.92 -5.93
C LEU A 106 5.88 -18.20 -6.79
N SER A 107 7.08 -18.02 -6.25
CA SER A 107 8.25 -17.46 -6.94
C SER A 107 9.53 -17.87 -6.22
N VAL A 108 10.65 -17.79 -6.94
CA VAL A 108 11.99 -18.09 -6.42
C VAL A 108 12.76 -16.78 -6.34
N ILE A 109 13.39 -16.52 -5.20
CA ILE A 109 14.15 -15.29 -4.99
C ILE A 109 15.41 -15.36 -5.86
N LYS A 110 15.69 -14.31 -6.63
CA LYS A 110 16.86 -14.24 -7.51
C LYS A 110 18.15 -14.28 -6.68
N GLY A 111 19.13 -15.08 -7.11
CA GLY A 111 20.39 -15.29 -6.41
C GLY A 111 20.30 -16.21 -5.19
N SER A 112 19.10 -16.70 -4.85
CA SER A 112 18.89 -17.58 -3.68
C SER A 112 19.45 -18.99 -3.87
N PRO A 113 19.65 -19.75 -2.77
CA PRO A 113 19.97 -21.17 -2.83
C PRO A 113 18.96 -22.00 -3.63
N ALA A 114 17.66 -21.69 -3.52
CA ALA A 114 16.63 -22.39 -4.30
C ALA A 114 16.78 -22.14 -5.80
N GLU A 115 17.10 -20.91 -6.22
CA GLU A 115 17.39 -20.62 -7.64
C GLU A 115 18.62 -21.39 -8.10
N LYS A 116 19.72 -21.36 -7.32
CA LYS A 116 20.96 -22.09 -7.60
C LYS A 116 20.73 -23.61 -7.71
N ALA A 117 19.84 -24.16 -6.87
CA ALA A 117 19.46 -25.56 -6.88
C ALA A 117 18.52 -25.92 -8.05
N GLY A 118 17.90 -24.94 -8.72
CA GLY A 118 17.04 -25.15 -9.87
C GLY A 118 15.55 -25.35 -9.54
N LEU A 119 15.10 -24.89 -8.37
CA LEU A 119 13.68 -24.72 -8.09
C LEU A 119 13.08 -23.67 -9.02
N LYS A 120 11.78 -23.79 -9.30
CA LYS A 120 11.04 -22.93 -10.23
C LYS A 120 9.67 -22.58 -9.66
N ARG A 121 9.10 -21.49 -10.17
CA ARG A 121 7.69 -21.16 -9.95
C ARG A 121 6.79 -22.33 -10.33
N ASN A 122 5.74 -22.54 -9.54
CA ASN A 122 4.75 -23.62 -9.62
C ASN A 122 5.25 -25.02 -9.24
N ASP A 123 6.50 -25.16 -8.78
CA ASP A 123 6.93 -26.37 -8.09
C ASP A 123 6.04 -26.63 -6.87
N VAL A 124 5.74 -27.90 -6.58
CA VAL A 124 5.05 -28.29 -5.34
C VAL A 124 6.00 -29.10 -4.47
N ILE A 125 6.45 -28.51 -3.37
CA ILE A 125 7.32 -29.18 -2.40
C ILE A 125 6.46 -30.12 -1.56
N VAL A 126 6.63 -31.43 -1.75
CA VAL A 126 5.86 -32.46 -1.05
C VAL A 126 6.54 -32.92 0.23
N ALA A 127 7.85 -32.75 0.36
CA ALA A 127 8.59 -33.04 1.58
C ALA A 127 9.90 -32.24 1.68
N ALA A 128 10.33 -31.99 2.92
CA ALA A 128 11.64 -31.47 3.27
C ALA A 128 12.31 -32.48 4.23
N ASP A 129 13.45 -33.02 3.82
CA ASP A 129 14.12 -34.15 4.46
C ASP A 129 13.17 -35.35 4.65
N LYS A 130 12.84 -35.66 5.91
CA LYS A 130 11.92 -36.74 6.30
C LYS A 130 10.51 -36.23 6.61
N THR A 131 10.30 -34.93 6.60
CA THR A 131 9.06 -34.28 7.00
C THR A 131 8.19 -34.03 5.77
N THR A 132 6.97 -34.56 5.77
CA THR A 132 5.99 -34.26 4.73
C THR A 132 5.50 -32.82 4.83
N LEU A 133 5.33 -32.17 3.68
CA LEU A 133 4.75 -30.83 3.56
C LEU A 133 3.33 -30.85 2.95
N VAL A 134 2.81 -32.04 2.63
CA VAL A 134 1.44 -32.25 2.15
C VAL A 134 0.44 -31.87 3.25
N GLY A 135 -0.46 -30.92 2.97
CA GLY A 135 -1.47 -30.45 3.92
C GLY A 135 -0.91 -29.62 5.09
N VAL A 136 0.37 -29.23 5.03
CA VAL A 136 0.99 -28.35 6.01
C VAL A 136 0.67 -26.89 5.65
N ASP A 137 0.24 -26.10 6.64
CA ASP A 137 0.02 -24.67 6.48
C ASP A 137 1.33 -23.91 6.22
N SER A 138 1.24 -22.72 5.61
CA SER A 138 2.39 -21.93 5.20
C SER A 138 3.35 -21.62 6.37
N ASP A 139 2.83 -21.34 7.56
CA ASP A 139 3.66 -20.95 8.72
C ASP A 139 4.51 -22.12 9.22
N LYS A 140 3.91 -23.31 9.35
CA LYS A 140 4.67 -24.52 9.69
C LYS A 140 5.63 -24.92 8.59
N ALA A 141 5.24 -24.76 7.32
CA ALA A 141 6.11 -25.03 6.19
C ALA A 141 7.35 -24.11 6.23
N MET A 142 7.17 -22.81 6.52
CA MET A 142 8.28 -21.88 6.70
C MET A 142 9.24 -22.36 7.80
N LYS A 143 8.74 -22.75 8.98
CA LYS A 143 9.59 -23.26 10.07
C LYS A 143 10.41 -24.48 9.67
N ILE A 144 9.88 -25.38 8.84
CA ILE A 144 10.58 -26.58 8.34
C ILE A 144 11.63 -26.22 7.28
N LEU A 145 11.31 -25.29 6.39
CA LEU A 145 12.19 -24.86 5.30
C LEU A 145 13.34 -23.97 5.79
N ARG A 146 13.14 -23.26 6.91
CA ARG A 146 14.20 -22.57 7.67
C ARG A 146 15.04 -23.55 8.48
N GLY A 147 16.16 -23.07 9.02
CA GLY A 147 17.11 -23.86 9.80
C GLY A 147 18.46 -23.17 9.89
N GLU A 148 19.45 -23.84 10.50
CA GLU A 148 20.78 -23.26 10.71
C GLU A 148 21.46 -22.86 9.39
N VAL A 149 22.12 -21.71 9.38
CA VAL A 149 22.92 -21.24 8.24
C VAL A 149 23.98 -22.28 7.86
N GLY A 150 24.06 -22.60 6.57
CA GLY A 150 24.98 -23.59 6.03
C GLY A 150 24.50 -25.04 6.13
N SER A 151 23.39 -25.31 6.85
CA SER A 151 22.76 -26.63 6.81
C SER A 151 22.15 -26.90 5.43
N THR A 152 22.02 -28.17 5.06
CA THR A 152 21.37 -28.56 3.79
C THR A 152 20.02 -29.19 4.09
N VAL A 153 19.00 -28.86 3.29
CA VAL A 153 17.69 -29.51 3.29
C VAL A 153 17.46 -30.20 1.96
N VAL A 154 16.99 -31.45 2.00
CA VAL A 154 16.63 -32.22 0.81
C VAL A 154 15.16 -32.00 0.50
N LEU A 155 14.87 -31.23 -0.54
CA LEU A 155 13.50 -30.96 -0.97
C LEU A 155 13.05 -32.00 -1.99
N LYS A 156 11.90 -32.65 -1.74
CA LYS A 156 11.19 -33.44 -2.74
C LYS A 156 10.13 -32.58 -3.38
N VAL A 157 10.23 -32.38 -4.69
CA VAL A 157 9.42 -31.45 -5.45
C VAL A 157 8.69 -32.18 -6.55
N LYS A 158 7.38 -32.00 -6.62
CA LYS A 158 6.54 -32.44 -7.74
C LYS A 158 6.54 -31.36 -8.82
N ARG A 159 7.06 -31.69 -9.99
CA ARG A 159 7.08 -30.83 -11.20
C ARG A 159 6.65 -31.65 -12.39
N ASP A 160 5.64 -31.18 -13.14
CA ASP A 160 5.12 -31.87 -14.33
C ASP A 160 4.74 -33.35 -14.11
N GLY A 161 4.32 -33.70 -12.89
CA GLY A 161 3.94 -35.06 -12.51
C GLY A 161 5.10 -35.96 -12.03
N GLU A 162 6.33 -35.51 -12.15
CA GLU A 162 7.52 -36.22 -11.67
C GLU A 162 7.98 -35.70 -10.30
N ILE A 163 8.64 -36.57 -9.51
CA ILE A 163 9.26 -36.18 -8.24
C ILE A 163 10.76 -35.96 -8.47
N LEU A 164 11.18 -34.72 -8.26
CA LEU A 164 12.57 -34.28 -8.29
C LEU A 164 13.10 -34.11 -6.87
N CYS A 165 14.40 -34.30 -6.68
CA CYS A 165 15.08 -34.02 -5.42
C CYS A 165 16.09 -32.89 -5.60
N PHE A 166 16.06 -31.93 -4.67
CA PHE A 166 16.96 -30.79 -4.66
C PHE A 166 17.65 -30.70 -3.30
N ASP A 167 18.97 -30.73 -3.30
CA ASP A 167 19.76 -30.40 -2.11
C ASP A 167 19.93 -28.89 -2.09
N VAL A 168 19.32 -28.24 -1.10
CA VAL A 168 19.34 -26.78 -0.98
C VAL A 168 20.04 -26.39 0.30
N ILE A 169 21.09 -25.59 0.18
CA ILE A 169 21.80 -25.05 1.34
C ILE A 169 20.96 -23.91 1.90
N ARG A 170 20.74 -23.90 3.22
CA ARG A 170 20.12 -22.78 3.89
C ARG A 170 21.14 -21.66 4.01
N GLU A 171 20.89 -20.56 3.32
CA GLU A 171 21.73 -19.38 3.40
C GLU A 171 20.91 -18.22 3.95
N LYS A 172 21.60 -17.19 4.42
CA LYS A 172 20.99 -15.91 4.71
C LYS A 172 20.52 -15.31 3.39
N ILE A 173 19.21 -15.07 3.27
CA ILE A 173 18.58 -14.49 2.10
C ILE A 173 18.38 -13.01 2.38
N GLU A 174 19.04 -12.17 1.59
CA GLU A 174 18.80 -10.73 1.61
C GLU A 174 17.66 -10.43 0.64
N VAL A 175 16.48 -10.16 1.18
CA VAL A 175 15.35 -9.60 0.42
C VAL A 175 15.51 -8.08 0.46
N PRO A 176 15.53 -7.39 -0.69
CA PRO A 176 15.49 -5.92 -0.72
C PRO A 176 14.22 -5.43 -0.03
N THR A 177 14.32 -4.36 0.74
CA THR A 177 13.17 -3.70 1.37
C THR A 177 12.62 -2.55 0.53
N VAL A 178 13.33 -2.17 -0.54
CA VAL A 178 12.91 -1.12 -1.46
C VAL A 178 12.92 -1.60 -2.92
N HIS A 179 11.85 -1.26 -3.63
CA HIS A 179 11.58 -1.67 -5.01
C HIS A 179 11.40 -0.45 -5.93
N PRO A 180 12.51 0.14 -6.45
CA PRO A 180 12.45 1.27 -7.36
C PRO A 180 12.17 0.84 -8.81
N GLU A 181 11.21 1.49 -9.46
CA GLU A 181 10.85 1.26 -10.87
C GLU A 181 10.46 2.56 -11.58
N MET A 182 10.83 2.71 -12.86
CA MET A 182 10.25 3.74 -13.74
C MET A 182 9.01 3.15 -14.42
N LEU A 183 7.83 3.68 -14.09
CA LEU A 183 6.57 3.24 -14.71
C LEU A 183 6.40 3.81 -16.12
N ASP A 184 6.90 5.02 -16.35
CA ASP A 184 6.97 5.62 -17.68
C ASP A 184 8.22 6.53 -17.82
N LYS A 185 8.16 7.58 -18.65
CA LYS A 185 9.29 8.49 -18.88
C LYS A 185 9.58 9.43 -17.71
N GLU A 186 8.58 9.73 -16.88
CA GLU A 186 8.64 10.77 -15.85
C GLU A 186 8.09 10.30 -14.50
N MET A 187 7.41 9.14 -14.46
CA MET A 187 6.81 8.59 -13.25
C MET A 187 7.64 7.47 -12.64
N ALA A 188 8.08 7.69 -11.41
CA ALA A 188 8.76 6.73 -10.56
C ALA A 188 7.78 6.04 -9.61
N TYR A 189 8.06 4.77 -9.34
CA TYR A 189 7.46 3.97 -8.30
C TYR A 189 8.53 3.55 -7.28
N LEU A 190 8.21 3.68 -6.01
CA LEU A 190 9.04 3.28 -4.87
C LEU A 190 8.19 2.43 -3.92
N GLY A 191 8.23 1.12 -4.07
CA GLY A 191 7.71 0.21 -3.05
C GLY A 191 8.65 0.16 -1.86
N ILE A 192 8.14 0.34 -0.65
CA ILE A 192 8.89 0.20 0.60
C ILE A 192 8.16 -0.84 1.44
N ASP A 193 8.75 -2.02 1.59
CA ASP A 193 8.10 -3.16 2.25
C ASP A 193 8.37 -3.17 3.77
N ASP A 194 9.40 -2.45 4.24
CA ASP A 194 9.93 -2.60 5.60
C ASP A 194 10.73 -1.34 6.04
N PHE A 195 10.71 -0.95 7.32
CA PHE A 195 11.57 0.09 7.92
C PHE A 195 12.68 -0.48 8.84
N GLY A 196 13.41 -1.47 8.34
CA GLY A 196 14.62 -2.01 8.96
C GLY A 196 15.89 -1.17 8.74
N GLN A 197 17.01 -1.57 9.34
CA GLN A 197 18.28 -0.82 9.31
C GLN A 197 18.84 -0.55 7.91
N ARG A 198 18.50 -1.41 6.93
CA ARG A 198 19.01 -1.31 5.55
C ARG A 198 18.13 -0.45 4.64
N THR A 199 16.88 -0.21 5.02
CA THR A 199 15.87 0.43 4.17
C THR A 199 16.31 1.81 3.71
N ILE A 200 16.85 2.64 4.61
CA ILE A 200 17.29 3.99 4.24
C ILE A 200 18.33 3.96 3.11
N GLY A 201 19.37 3.12 3.23
CA GLY A 201 20.43 3.04 2.22
C GLY A 201 19.98 2.39 0.91
N GLU A 202 18.97 1.52 0.92
CA GLU A 202 18.35 0.98 -0.29
C GLU A 202 17.45 2.03 -0.96
N LEU A 203 16.71 2.82 -0.17
CA LEU A 203 15.88 3.92 -0.64
C LEU A 203 16.72 5.01 -1.29
N GLU A 204 17.80 5.44 -0.65
CA GLU A 204 18.71 6.46 -1.20
C GLU A 204 19.22 6.05 -2.60
N LYS A 205 19.68 4.80 -2.75
CA LYS A 205 20.13 4.26 -4.05
C LYS A 205 19.00 4.19 -5.07
N GLY A 206 17.81 3.79 -4.65
CA GLY A 206 16.62 3.73 -5.49
C GLY A 206 16.25 5.11 -6.03
N VAL A 207 16.19 6.11 -5.15
CA VAL A 207 15.91 7.51 -5.48
C VAL A 207 16.96 8.07 -6.42
N GLU A 208 18.25 7.90 -6.13
CA GLU A 208 19.32 8.35 -7.03
C GLU A 208 19.18 7.75 -8.44
N SER A 209 18.86 6.46 -8.53
CA SER A 209 18.70 5.75 -9.80
C SER A 209 17.53 6.32 -10.61
N LEU A 210 16.39 6.54 -9.96
CA LEU A 210 15.18 7.09 -10.57
C LEU A 210 15.37 8.55 -11.00
N GLN A 211 16.04 9.37 -10.19
CA GLN A 211 16.39 10.75 -10.56
C GLN A 211 17.35 10.82 -11.75
N LYS A 212 18.35 9.92 -11.81
CA LYS A 212 19.22 9.77 -12.99
C LYS A 212 18.41 9.41 -14.24
N ALA A 213 17.33 8.63 -14.06
CA ALA A 213 16.37 8.27 -15.11
C ALA A 213 15.32 9.36 -15.41
N LYS A 214 15.42 10.54 -14.79
CA LYS A 214 14.52 11.70 -14.99
C LYS A 214 13.09 11.50 -14.43
N ALA A 215 12.98 10.82 -13.30
CA ALA A 215 11.76 10.83 -12.51
C ALA A 215 11.42 12.25 -12.03
N ASP A 216 10.20 12.68 -12.32
CA ASP A 216 9.62 13.97 -11.93
C ASP A 216 8.32 13.82 -11.12
N ASN A 217 7.65 12.66 -11.17
CA ASN A 217 6.46 12.32 -10.40
C ASN A 217 6.69 11.02 -9.61
N TRP A 218 6.19 10.94 -8.38
CA TRP A 218 6.54 9.86 -7.45
C TRP A 218 5.32 9.16 -6.89
N ILE A 219 5.26 7.84 -7.06
CA ILE A 219 4.36 6.95 -6.32
C ILE A 219 5.21 6.24 -5.27
N VAL A 220 4.90 6.48 -3.99
CA VAL A 220 5.48 5.76 -2.86
C VAL A 220 4.45 4.77 -2.37
N ASP A 221 4.81 3.50 -2.24
CA ASP A 221 3.86 2.44 -1.89
C ASP A 221 4.27 1.77 -0.57
N LEU A 222 3.42 1.90 0.44
CA LEU A 222 3.56 1.33 1.78
C LEU A 222 2.52 0.24 2.06
N ARG A 223 1.75 -0.19 1.05
CA ARG A 223 0.74 -1.24 1.22
C ARG A 223 1.41 -2.53 1.68
N GLY A 224 0.85 -3.17 2.71
CA GLY A 224 1.44 -4.37 3.32
C GLY A 224 2.62 -4.12 4.26
N ASN A 225 3.08 -2.87 4.45
CA ASN A 225 4.28 -2.58 5.24
C ASN A 225 4.00 -2.53 6.76
N PRO A 226 4.54 -3.47 7.57
CA PRO A 226 4.24 -3.55 9.00
C PRO A 226 4.98 -2.51 9.87
N GLY A 227 5.81 -1.66 9.27
CA GLY A 227 6.55 -0.60 9.94
C GLY A 227 7.93 -1.04 10.40
N TRP A 228 8.09 -1.25 11.72
CA TRP A 228 9.34 -1.47 12.48
C TRP A 228 9.92 -0.23 13.19
N TYR A 229 11.14 0.21 12.86
CA TYR A 229 11.88 1.15 13.70
C TYR A 229 11.40 2.59 13.53
N LEU A 230 11.15 3.26 14.65
CA LEU A 230 10.81 4.70 14.71
C LEU A 230 11.89 5.55 14.04
N GLU A 231 13.16 5.28 14.36
CA GLU A 231 14.31 6.02 13.83
C GLU A 231 14.41 5.86 12.31
N SER A 232 14.15 4.66 11.78
CA SER A 232 14.11 4.46 10.33
C SER A 232 12.97 5.24 9.68
N ALA A 233 11.83 5.43 10.34
CA ALA A 233 10.76 6.28 9.83
C ALA A 233 11.21 7.75 9.72
N ILE A 234 11.93 8.24 10.73
CA ILE A 234 12.47 9.61 10.78
C ILE A 234 13.50 9.85 9.67
N ASP A 235 14.42 8.89 9.48
CA ASP A 235 15.44 8.98 8.44
C ASP A 235 14.82 8.90 7.04
N VAL A 236 13.90 7.95 6.83
CA VAL A 236 13.16 7.81 5.55
C VAL A 236 12.34 9.06 5.26
N ALA A 237 11.63 9.61 6.25
CA ALA A 237 10.87 10.85 6.11
C ALA A 237 11.75 12.02 5.66
N GLY A 238 13.01 12.07 6.10
CA GLY A 238 13.97 13.11 5.70
C GLY A 238 14.29 13.15 4.21
N ILE A 239 14.17 12.04 3.47
CA ILE A 239 14.29 12.02 2.00
C ILE A 239 13.14 12.78 1.33
N PHE A 240 11.97 12.81 1.97
CA PHE A 240 10.75 13.44 1.41
C PHE A 240 10.50 14.84 1.95
N LEU A 241 10.93 15.11 3.18
CA LEU A 241 10.55 16.28 3.98
C LEU A 241 11.75 17.12 4.45
N GLY A 242 12.99 16.64 4.33
CA GLY A 242 14.15 17.30 4.93
C GLY A 242 14.01 17.40 6.45
N GLU A 243 14.20 18.60 7.01
CA GLU A 243 14.08 18.85 8.47
C GLU A 243 12.65 19.19 8.94
N ALA A 244 11.61 18.85 8.16
CA ALA A 244 10.23 19.12 8.59
C ALA A 244 9.79 18.19 9.74
N PRO A 245 8.75 18.55 10.52
CA PRO A 245 8.20 17.71 11.58
C PRO A 245 7.71 16.34 11.07
N VAL A 246 8.01 15.25 11.80
CA VAL A 246 7.68 13.87 11.39
C VAL A 246 6.77 13.18 12.40
N VAL A 247 7.04 13.30 13.69
CA VAL A 247 6.30 12.56 14.71
C VAL A 247 6.40 13.26 16.06
N VAL A 248 5.34 13.16 16.86
CA VAL A 248 5.36 13.54 18.28
C VAL A 248 5.31 12.26 19.10
N VAL A 249 6.23 12.09 20.04
CA VAL A 249 6.29 10.92 20.93
C VAL A 249 6.02 11.37 22.35
N GLU A 250 5.06 10.69 22.98
CA GLU A 250 4.67 10.89 24.37
C GLU A 250 5.12 9.69 25.20
N GLU A 251 6.17 9.91 25.98
CA GLU A 251 6.57 9.02 27.06
C GLU A 251 5.81 9.40 28.34
N ARG A 252 5.91 8.57 29.39
CA ARG A 252 5.20 8.78 30.66
C ARG A 252 5.37 10.17 31.29
N GLU A 253 6.53 10.79 31.14
CA GLU A 253 6.85 12.11 31.73
C GLU A 253 7.38 13.13 30.71
N ALA A 254 7.37 12.80 29.40
CA ALA A 254 7.95 13.63 28.35
C ALA A 254 7.11 13.63 27.09
N LEU A 255 7.12 14.76 26.38
CA LEU A 255 6.49 14.93 25.08
C LEU A 255 7.50 15.59 24.15
N ASP A 256 8.03 14.81 23.21
CA ASP A 256 9.09 15.24 22.31
C ASP A 256 8.63 15.20 20.85
N GLY A 257 8.97 16.25 20.10
CA GLY A 257 8.76 16.32 18.65
C GLY A 257 10.04 15.98 17.90
N TYR A 258 9.93 15.15 16.87
CA TYR A 258 11.04 14.75 16.01
C TYR A 258 10.85 15.29 14.60
N THR A 259 11.94 15.74 14.01
CA THR A 259 12.01 16.21 12.61
C THR A 259 12.78 15.21 11.77
N GLY A 260 12.53 15.19 10.46
CA GLY A 260 13.23 14.31 9.53
C GLY A 260 14.75 14.55 9.53
N THR A 261 15.52 13.48 9.30
CA THR A 261 16.98 13.55 9.13
C THR A 261 17.29 13.80 7.65
N PRO A 262 17.82 14.97 7.25
CA PRO A 262 18.12 15.22 5.84
C PRO A 262 19.08 14.18 5.25
N SER A 263 18.76 13.71 4.05
CA SER A 263 19.60 12.81 3.26
C SER A 263 20.30 13.57 2.12
N ASP A 264 21.34 12.95 1.56
CA ASP A 264 22.04 13.44 0.36
C ASP A 264 21.12 13.41 -0.89
N VAL A 265 20.06 12.60 -0.87
CA VAL A 265 18.98 12.64 -1.84
C VAL A 265 17.73 13.28 -1.25
N PHE A 266 17.00 13.98 -2.10
CA PHE A 266 15.71 14.56 -1.75
C PHE A 266 14.75 14.34 -2.91
N ILE A 267 13.56 13.82 -2.61
CA ILE A 267 12.50 13.68 -3.61
C ILE A 267 11.78 15.01 -3.74
N ASP A 268 11.99 15.65 -4.87
CA ASP A 268 11.22 16.81 -5.34
C ASP A 268 10.16 16.36 -6.36
N GLY A 269 9.08 17.12 -6.47
CA GLY A 269 7.98 16.90 -7.42
C GLY A 269 6.70 16.29 -6.82
N PRO A 270 5.62 16.23 -7.63
CA PRO A 270 4.32 15.71 -7.22
C PRO A 270 4.40 14.27 -6.72
N MET A 271 3.64 13.96 -5.68
CA MET A 271 3.71 12.68 -4.99
C MET A 271 2.34 12.14 -4.59
N VAL A 272 2.19 10.84 -4.78
CA VAL A 272 1.11 10.05 -4.19
C VAL A 272 1.73 9.00 -3.25
N LEU A 273 1.13 8.83 -2.08
CA LEU A 273 1.43 7.74 -1.15
C LEU A 273 0.31 6.71 -1.20
N LEU A 274 0.66 5.44 -1.44
CA LEU A 274 -0.27 4.32 -1.34
C LEU A 274 -0.12 3.65 0.02
N HIS A 275 -1.25 3.37 0.69
CA HIS A 275 -1.27 2.63 1.96
C HIS A 275 -2.57 1.84 2.12
N ASP A 276 -2.55 0.81 2.95
CA ASP A 276 -3.68 -0.09 3.22
C ASP A 276 -3.79 -0.44 4.70
N GLU A 277 -4.74 -1.30 5.07
CA GLU A 277 -4.98 -1.75 6.44
C GLU A 277 -3.80 -2.52 7.08
N TYR A 278 -2.80 -2.89 6.28
CA TYR A 278 -1.59 -3.59 6.74
C TYR A 278 -0.40 -2.65 6.91
N SER A 279 -0.48 -1.43 6.38
CA SER A 279 0.46 -0.35 6.68
C SER A 279 0.38 -0.02 8.18
N ALA A 280 1.47 -0.20 8.93
CA ALA A 280 1.47 -0.05 10.38
C ALA A 280 2.73 0.67 10.92
N SER A 281 2.63 1.24 12.13
CA SER A 281 3.77 1.74 12.91
C SER A 281 4.64 2.76 12.16
N ALA A 282 5.90 2.47 11.84
CA ALA A 282 6.78 3.35 11.06
C ALA A 282 6.17 3.80 9.71
N ALA A 283 5.38 2.94 9.05
CA ALA A 283 4.67 3.32 7.84
C ALA A 283 3.59 4.40 8.11
N GLU A 284 2.91 4.31 9.26
CA GLU A 284 1.90 5.29 9.69
C GLU A 284 2.54 6.61 10.12
N ILE A 285 3.74 6.56 10.70
CA ILE A 285 4.54 7.75 10.99
C ILE A 285 4.87 8.48 9.69
N LEU A 286 5.38 7.76 8.67
CA LEU A 286 5.68 8.38 7.38
C LEU A 286 4.41 8.92 6.71
N ALA A 287 3.32 8.16 6.71
CA ALA A 287 2.06 8.60 6.12
C ALA A 287 1.47 9.83 6.82
N GLY A 288 1.44 9.84 8.15
CA GLY A 288 1.03 10.98 8.96
C GLY A 288 1.93 12.20 8.74
N ALA A 289 3.24 12.00 8.64
CA ALA A 289 4.19 13.07 8.37
C ALA A 289 3.98 13.69 6.98
N LEU A 290 3.84 12.87 5.94
CA LEU A 290 3.63 13.34 4.57
C LEU A 290 2.30 14.07 4.42
N ARG A 291 1.24 13.60 5.05
CA ARG A 291 -0.07 14.26 5.04
C ARG A 291 -0.04 15.59 5.79
N ASP A 292 0.43 15.60 7.03
CA ASP A 292 0.36 16.80 7.88
C ASP A 292 1.32 17.92 7.40
N ASN A 293 2.32 17.58 6.57
CA ASN A 293 3.18 18.55 5.89
C ASN A 293 2.73 18.88 4.46
N GLU A 294 1.52 18.45 4.04
CA GLU A 294 0.97 18.69 2.70
C GLU A 294 1.95 18.26 1.58
N ARG A 295 2.64 17.13 1.78
CA ARG A 295 3.69 16.65 0.87
C ARG A 295 3.19 15.65 -0.17
N ALA A 296 2.17 14.84 0.14
CA ALA A 296 1.66 13.80 -0.74
C ALA A 296 0.14 13.67 -0.63
N ILE A 297 -0.51 13.28 -1.73
CA ILE A 297 -1.90 12.79 -1.72
C ILE A 297 -1.88 11.33 -1.31
N LEU A 298 -2.66 10.96 -0.30
CA LEU A 298 -2.76 9.60 0.21
C LEU A 298 -3.92 8.86 -0.47
N ILE A 299 -3.65 7.69 -1.04
CA ILE A 299 -4.64 6.87 -1.75
C ILE A 299 -4.62 5.44 -1.20
N GLY A 300 -5.80 4.85 -1.00
CA GLY A 300 -5.94 3.44 -0.60
C GLY A 300 -6.96 3.25 0.50
N LYS A 301 -6.58 2.60 1.60
CA LYS A 301 -7.46 2.31 2.76
C LYS A 301 -6.87 2.83 4.06
N THR A 302 -7.70 2.99 5.08
CA THR A 302 -7.20 3.43 6.41
C THR A 302 -6.16 2.44 6.94
N THR A 303 -5.04 2.96 7.46
CA THR A 303 -3.93 2.14 7.99
C THR A 303 -4.31 1.39 9.27
N TYR A 304 -3.42 0.49 9.72
CA TYR A 304 -3.69 -0.45 10.83
C TYR A 304 -4.07 0.22 12.17
N GLY A 305 -3.46 1.35 12.50
CA GLY A 305 -3.68 2.08 13.75
C GLY A 305 -2.79 1.64 14.92
N LYS A 306 -1.50 1.41 14.69
CA LYS A 306 -0.53 1.09 15.75
C LYS A 306 0.29 2.33 16.12
N GLY A 307 -0.19 3.11 17.10
CA GLY A 307 0.43 4.35 17.58
C GLY A 307 1.29 4.20 18.83
N THR A 308 1.96 3.07 19.03
CA THR A 308 2.73 2.78 20.26
C THR A 308 4.18 2.38 19.95
N VAL A 309 5.10 2.76 20.84
CA VAL A 309 6.52 2.41 20.77
C VAL A 309 6.84 1.36 21.83
N GLN A 310 7.44 0.25 21.38
CA GLN A 310 7.93 -0.79 22.27
C GLN A 310 9.44 -0.70 22.45
N GLN A 311 9.90 -0.94 23.68
CA GLN A 311 11.31 -1.13 23.98
C GLN A 311 11.55 -2.55 24.50
N ILE A 312 12.71 -3.11 24.14
CA ILE A 312 13.15 -4.45 24.55
C ILE A 312 14.22 -4.30 25.65
N PHE A 313 13.97 -4.91 26.80
CA PHE A 313 14.84 -4.91 27.97
C PHE A 313 15.47 -6.29 28.19
N PRO A 314 16.80 -6.39 28.36
CA PRO A 314 17.46 -7.64 28.72
C PRO A 314 17.18 -8.03 30.16
N LEU A 315 16.93 -9.32 30.37
CA LEU A 315 16.75 -9.93 31.68
C LEU A 315 17.98 -10.76 32.07
N SER A 316 18.20 -10.96 33.37
CA SER A 316 19.40 -11.64 33.89
C SER A 316 19.52 -13.11 33.48
N ASN A 317 18.40 -13.76 33.14
CA ASN A 317 18.37 -15.14 32.64
C ASN A 317 18.69 -15.24 31.13
N GLY A 318 18.94 -14.12 30.46
CA GLY A 318 19.23 -14.04 29.03
C GLY A 318 18.00 -13.78 28.16
N ASP A 319 16.80 -13.90 28.69
CA ASP A 319 15.55 -13.58 27.98
C ASP A 319 15.35 -12.06 27.86
N LYS A 320 14.22 -11.65 27.28
CA LYS A 320 13.90 -10.25 27.02
C LYS A 320 12.47 -9.94 27.44
N LEU A 321 12.27 -8.71 27.92
CA LEU A 321 10.95 -8.13 28.14
C LEU A 321 10.72 -7.02 27.12
N LYS A 322 9.68 -7.15 26.30
CA LYS A 322 9.23 -6.13 25.37
C LYS A 322 7.99 -5.46 25.96
N ILE A 323 8.03 -4.15 26.18
CA ILE A 323 6.89 -3.39 26.74
C ILE A 323 6.70 -2.08 26.01
N THR A 324 5.48 -1.56 26.03
CA THR A 324 5.17 -0.23 25.50
C THR A 324 5.68 0.85 26.44
N ILE A 325 6.52 1.74 25.91
CA ILE A 325 7.16 2.83 26.66
C ILE A 325 6.63 4.21 26.27
N ALA A 326 6.03 4.32 25.09
CA ALA A 326 5.54 5.59 24.58
C ALA A 326 4.37 5.39 23.62
N ARG A 327 3.62 6.47 23.41
CA ARG A 327 2.67 6.64 22.30
C ARG A 327 3.27 7.59 21.28
N PHE A 328 2.83 7.51 20.03
CA PHE A 328 3.20 8.48 19.03
C PHE A 328 1.99 8.99 18.25
N TYR A 329 2.09 10.24 17.84
CA TYR A 329 1.06 11.01 17.17
C TYR A 329 1.64 11.59 15.88
N SER A 330 0.76 11.93 14.94
CA SER A 330 1.16 12.67 13.75
C SER A 330 1.76 14.04 14.12
N PRO A 331 2.47 14.75 13.22
CA PRO A 331 2.99 16.09 13.50
C PRO A 331 1.95 17.10 13.97
N ALA A 332 0.72 17.01 13.47
CA ALA A 332 -0.41 17.85 13.89
C ALA A 332 -1.06 17.39 15.21
N GLY A 333 -0.51 16.35 15.86
CA GLY A 333 -1.00 15.81 17.13
C GLY A 333 -2.21 14.88 17.01
N GLN A 334 -2.45 14.27 15.84
CA GLN A 334 -3.55 13.33 15.68
C GLN A 334 -3.21 11.97 16.28
N GLU A 335 -4.18 11.36 16.97
CA GLU A 335 -4.09 10.00 17.50
C GLU A 335 -4.01 8.99 16.36
N ILE A 336 -3.03 8.09 16.44
CA ILE A 336 -2.84 6.99 15.48
C ILE A 336 -3.32 5.69 16.10
N ASN A 337 -3.14 5.50 17.42
CA ASN A 337 -3.42 4.23 18.06
C ASN A 337 -4.92 3.93 18.07
N GLY A 338 -5.31 2.81 17.44
CA GLY A 338 -6.70 2.39 17.25
C GLY A 338 -7.49 3.21 16.22
N VAL A 339 -6.86 4.15 15.53
CA VAL A 339 -7.51 5.03 14.54
C VAL A 339 -6.93 4.85 13.14
N GLY A 340 -5.60 4.83 13.03
CA GLY A 340 -4.89 4.81 11.75
C GLY A 340 -4.88 6.16 11.02
N ILE A 341 -4.22 6.17 9.86
CA ILE A 341 -4.12 7.27 8.91
C ILE A 341 -5.15 7.02 7.81
N LYS A 342 -6.13 7.91 7.69
CA LYS A 342 -7.11 7.87 6.60
C LYS A 342 -6.47 8.34 5.29
N PRO A 343 -6.84 7.73 4.15
CA PRO A 343 -6.44 8.24 2.85
C PRO A 343 -7.21 9.53 2.52
N ASP A 344 -6.68 10.33 1.61
CA ASP A 344 -7.40 11.47 1.00
C ASP A 344 -8.41 10.97 -0.04
N ILE A 345 -8.11 9.84 -0.70
CA ILE A 345 -9.00 9.17 -1.66
C ILE A 345 -9.03 7.67 -1.35
N GLU A 346 -10.21 7.17 -0.95
CA GLU A 346 -10.41 5.74 -0.74
C GLU A 346 -10.51 5.00 -2.08
N VAL A 347 -9.69 3.96 -2.28
CA VAL A 347 -9.61 3.19 -3.54
C VAL A 347 -9.37 1.71 -3.23
N GLU A 348 -9.95 0.81 -4.02
CA GLU A 348 -9.71 -0.63 -3.86
C GLU A 348 -8.28 -1.03 -4.25
N ASP A 349 -7.72 -2.04 -3.59
CA ASP A 349 -6.29 -2.36 -3.65
C ASP A 349 -5.79 -2.66 -5.08
N GLU A 350 -6.62 -3.31 -5.88
CA GLU A 350 -6.32 -3.63 -7.28
C GLU A 350 -6.26 -2.40 -8.19
N ASN A 351 -6.87 -1.28 -7.77
CA ASN A 351 -6.99 -0.05 -8.53
C ASN A 351 -6.06 1.08 -8.05
N CYS A 352 -5.47 0.98 -6.85
CA CYS A 352 -4.63 2.06 -6.27
C CYS A 352 -3.52 2.55 -7.20
N LEU A 353 -2.80 1.64 -7.88
CA LEU A 353 -1.71 2.04 -8.78
C LEU A 353 -2.23 2.82 -9.99
N ALA A 354 -3.35 2.36 -10.58
CA ALA A 354 -3.98 3.04 -11.69
C ALA A 354 -4.55 4.40 -11.27
N ALA A 355 -5.11 4.50 -10.06
CA ALA A 355 -5.58 5.76 -9.47
C ALA A 355 -4.42 6.75 -9.27
N ALA A 356 -3.31 6.32 -8.67
CA ALA A 356 -2.12 7.16 -8.49
C ALA A 356 -1.56 7.66 -9.83
N GLN A 357 -1.51 6.80 -10.85
CA GLN A 357 -1.10 7.18 -12.21
C GLN A 357 -2.03 8.24 -12.82
N LEU A 358 -3.34 8.17 -12.58
CA LEU A 358 -4.29 9.20 -13.03
C LEU A 358 -4.08 10.54 -12.32
N ILE A 359 -3.93 10.51 -11.00
CA ILE A 359 -3.75 11.71 -10.16
C ILE A 359 -2.45 12.43 -10.49
N LEU A 360 -1.36 11.68 -10.73
CA LEU A 360 -0.06 12.24 -11.12
C LEU A 360 0.08 12.49 -12.63
N SER A 361 -0.98 12.21 -13.40
CA SER A 361 -0.89 12.25 -14.85
C SER A 361 -0.73 13.69 -15.32
N SER A 362 0.43 14.03 -15.89
CA SER A 362 0.62 15.37 -16.46
C SER A 362 -0.18 15.47 -17.76
N ASN A 363 -1.07 16.46 -17.87
CA ASN A 363 -1.58 16.90 -19.17
C ASN A 363 -0.71 18.06 -19.67
N ARG A 364 -0.13 17.93 -20.87
CA ARG A 364 0.71 18.98 -21.48
C ARG A 364 -0.07 19.89 -22.44
N ASP A 365 -1.31 19.55 -22.76
CA ASP A 365 -2.21 20.37 -23.56
C ASP A 365 -3.43 20.77 -22.72
N THR A 366 -3.17 21.44 -21.60
CA THR A 366 -4.19 21.94 -20.68
C THR A 366 -5.01 23.10 -21.26
N MET A 367 -4.59 23.68 -22.40
CA MET A 367 -5.32 24.77 -23.07
C MET A 367 -6.42 24.25 -24.01
N HIS A 368 -6.25 23.08 -24.61
CA HIS A 368 -7.22 22.49 -25.54
C HIS A 368 -7.87 21.20 -25.05
N GLY A 369 -7.29 20.55 -24.04
CA GLY A 369 -7.82 19.33 -23.41
C GLY A 369 -9.05 19.58 -22.53
N SER A 370 -9.82 18.52 -22.28
CA SER A 370 -10.89 18.51 -21.27
C SER A 370 -10.39 17.77 -20.04
N MET A 371 -10.32 18.50 -18.93
CA MET A 371 -9.86 18.04 -17.63
C MET A 371 -11.03 17.88 -16.66
N ILE A 372 -10.82 17.04 -15.65
CA ILE A 372 -11.57 17.08 -14.39
C ILE A 372 -10.59 17.41 -13.27
N ALA A 373 -10.92 18.40 -12.45
CA ALA A 373 -10.18 18.77 -11.26
C ALA A 373 -10.98 18.40 -10.00
N LEU A 374 -10.31 17.77 -9.06
CA LEU A 374 -10.81 17.37 -7.75
C LEU A 374 -10.17 18.30 -6.71
N GLU A 375 -10.98 19.08 -5.99
CA GLU A 375 -10.50 19.92 -4.89
C GLU A 375 -10.57 19.12 -3.58
N LEU A 376 -9.46 18.47 -3.25
CA LEU A 376 -9.25 17.73 -2.00
C LEU A 376 -8.79 18.70 -0.91
N ASP A 377 -8.81 18.26 0.35
CA ASP A 377 -8.51 19.11 1.52
C ASP A 377 -7.17 19.86 1.40
N SER A 378 -6.12 19.19 0.91
CA SER A 378 -4.77 19.76 0.78
C SER A 378 -4.30 19.95 -0.66
N PHE A 379 -5.02 19.42 -1.65
CA PHE A 379 -4.54 19.39 -3.04
C PHE A 379 -5.66 19.51 -4.07
N VAL A 380 -5.31 20.12 -5.20
CA VAL A 380 -6.13 20.04 -6.41
C VAL A 380 -5.50 19.03 -7.37
N ALA A 381 -6.20 17.93 -7.63
CA ALA A 381 -5.76 16.92 -8.59
C ALA A 381 -6.51 17.08 -9.91
N ALA A 382 -5.79 17.30 -11.02
CA ALA A 382 -6.38 17.47 -12.35
C ALA A 382 -6.07 16.28 -13.26
N VAL A 383 -7.11 15.62 -13.77
CA VAL A 383 -7.02 14.42 -14.60
C VAL A 383 -7.56 14.69 -16.00
N ASP A 384 -6.85 14.22 -17.03
CA ASP A 384 -7.31 14.28 -18.42
C ASP A 384 -8.48 13.30 -18.64
N THR A 385 -9.62 13.83 -19.12
CA THR A 385 -10.83 13.02 -19.38
C THR A 385 -10.62 11.92 -20.42
N SER A 386 -9.63 12.05 -21.31
CA SER A 386 -9.28 11.02 -22.27
C SER A 386 -8.53 9.84 -21.63
N ARG A 387 -7.77 10.08 -20.54
CA ARG A 387 -7.05 9.05 -19.79
C ARG A 387 -8.00 8.25 -18.91
N LEU A 388 -8.83 8.91 -18.10
CA LEU A 388 -9.78 8.22 -17.21
C LEU A 388 -10.79 7.34 -17.97
N ARG A 389 -11.08 7.65 -19.24
CA ARG A 389 -11.99 6.86 -20.10
C ARG A 389 -11.32 5.62 -20.73
N GLN A 390 -10.05 5.36 -20.48
CA GLN A 390 -9.35 4.17 -20.98
C GLN A 390 -9.68 2.95 -20.11
N ALA A 391 -9.68 1.76 -20.70
CA ALA A 391 -10.11 0.54 -20.01
C ALA A 391 -9.30 0.22 -18.73
N GLY A 392 -8.00 0.53 -18.71
CA GLY A 392 -7.16 0.31 -17.53
C GLY A 392 -7.31 1.34 -16.41
N TYR A 393 -8.11 2.38 -16.62
CA TYR A 393 -8.28 3.50 -15.68
C TYR A 393 -9.75 3.72 -15.28
N TRP A 394 -10.68 3.02 -15.93
CA TRP A 394 -12.11 3.23 -15.71
C TRP A 394 -12.54 2.88 -14.29
N GLU A 395 -12.20 1.67 -13.83
CA GLU A 395 -12.56 1.21 -12.49
C GLU A 395 -11.83 2.03 -11.42
N ALA A 396 -10.53 2.32 -11.62
CA ALA A 396 -9.80 3.23 -10.74
C ALA A 396 -10.39 4.64 -10.66
N TRP A 397 -10.92 5.18 -11.77
CA TRP A 397 -11.63 6.46 -11.74
C TRP A 397 -12.99 6.37 -11.05
N ALA A 398 -13.70 5.25 -11.18
CA ALA A 398 -14.92 5.01 -10.41
C ALA A 398 -14.63 5.02 -8.91
N ASP A 399 -13.58 4.30 -8.48
CA ASP A 399 -13.14 4.29 -7.08
C ASP A 399 -12.75 5.69 -6.61
N ILE A 400 -11.99 6.47 -7.40
CA ILE A 400 -11.67 7.87 -7.07
C ILE A 400 -12.97 8.68 -6.87
N VAL A 401 -13.92 8.60 -7.81
CA VAL A 401 -15.18 9.35 -7.73
C VAL A 401 -16.00 8.98 -6.50
N ASP A 402 -16.01 7.70 -6.12
CA ASP A 402 -16.70 7.23 -4.92
C ASP A 402 -15.94 7.63 -3.64
N GLY A 403 -14.61 7.66 -3.69
CA GLY A 403 -13.71 7.94 -2.57
C GLY A 403 -13.47 9.41 -2.24
N ILE A 404 -13.78 10.35 -3.14
CA ILE A 404 -13.62 11.80 -2.90
C ILE A 404 -14.72 12.42 -2.01
N GLY A 405 -15.78 11.68 -1.69
CA GLY A 405 -16.89 12.17 -0.88
C GLY A 405 -17.52 13.46 -1.42
N ASP A 406 -17.55 14.50 -0.58
CA ASP A 406 -18.19 15.80 -0.89
C ASP A 406 -17.26 16.80 -1.61
N ALA A 407 -16.00 16.44 -1.90
CA ALA A 407 -15.03 17.29 -2.58
C ALA A 407 -15.60 17.97 -3.83
N ALA A 408 -15.24 19.24 -4.05
CA ALA A 408 -15.71 19.96 -5.22
C ALA A 408 -15.05 19.38 -6.48
N VAL A 409 -15.85 19.21 -7.54
CA VAL A 409 -15.38 18.65 -8.81
C VAL A 409 -15.65 19.65 -9.92
N TYR A 410 -14.59 19.99 -10.64
CA TYR A 410 -14.63 20.92 -11.75
C TYR A 410 -14.30 20.20 -13.04
N TYR A 411 -14.87 20.64 -14.14
CA TYR A 411 -14.46 20.22 -15.47
C TYR A 411 -14.17 21.42 -16.36
N GLY A 412 -13.26 21.24 -17.31
CA GLY A 412 -12.89 22.31 -18.23
C GLY A 412 -11.43 22.28 -18.61
N ASN A 413 -10.81 23.45 -18.60
CA ASN A 413 -9.41 23.66 -18.94
C ASN A 413 -8.85 24.86 -18.15
N ASP A 414 -7.55 25.14 -18.28
CA ASP A 414 -6.87 26.19 -17.50
C ASP A 414 -7.49 27.59 -17.61
N MET A 415 -8.26 27.87 -18.67
CA MET A 415 -8.90 29.16 -18.89
C MET A 415 -10.34 29.21 -18.40
N ASN A 416 -11.02 28.07 -18.27
CA ASN A 416 -12.44 28.01 -17.97
C ASN A 416 -12.81 26.71 -17.24
N TRP A 417 -13.04 26.83 -15.95
CA TRP A 417 -13.50 25.75 -15.08
C TRP A 417 -14.98 25.90 -14.78
N THR A 418 -15.73 24.80 -14.84
CA THR A 418 -17.14 24.74 -14.46
C THR A 418 -17.31 23.68 -13.37
N GLU A 419 -17.92 24.04 -12.26
CA GLU A 419 -18.22 23.10 -11.18
C GLU A 419 -19.34 22.15 -11.60
N LEU A 420 -19.20 20.86 -11.29
CA LEU A 420 -20.31 19.91 -11.39
C LEU A 420 -21.36 20.25 -10.33
N SER A 421 -22.57 20.51 -10.77
CA SER A 421 -23.69 20.77 -9.87
C SER A 421 -24.01 19.55 -9.01
N GLY A 422 -24.66 19.77 -7.86
CA GLY A 422 -25.09 18.67 -6.99
C GLY A 422 -26.03 17.65 -7.65
N GLU A 423 -26.76 18.03 -8.71
CA GLU A 423 -27.55 17.08 -9.50
C GLU A 423 -26.70 16.28 -10.49
N GLU A 424 -25.69 16.91 -11.11
CA GLU A 424 -24.74 16.19 -11.98
C GLU A 424 -23.90 15.21 -11.19
N ARG A 425 -23.49 15.56 -9.96
CA ARG A 425 -22.72 14.67 -9.08
C ARG A 425 -23.49 13.40 -8.65
N LYS A 426 -24.82 13.38 -8.76
CA LYS A 426 -25.62 12.16 -8.55
C LYS A 426 -25.57 11.19 -9.74
N LEU A 427 -25.07 11.65 -10.88
CA LEU A 427 -25.04 10.89 -12.12
C LEU A 427 -23.59 10.48 -12.39
N GLN A 428 -23.28 9.20 -12.23
CA GLN A 428 -21.92 8.68 -12.40
C GLN A 428 -21.30 9.07 -13.75
N TRP A 429 -22.09 9.06 -14.83
CA TRP A 429 -21.61 9.42 -16.16
C TRP A 429 -21.11 10.87 -16.26
N SER A 430 -21.53 11.78 -15.38
CA SER A 430 -21.10 13.20 -15.43
C SER A 430 -19.61 13.36 -15.11
N PHE A 431 -19.05 12.48 -14.27
CA PHE A 431 -17.62 12.39 -13.98
C PHE A 431 -16.81 11.79 -15.13
N TYR A 432 -17.46 11.21 -16.13
CA TYR A 432 -16.80 10.72 -17.34
C TYR A 432 -17.03 11.66 -18.49
N TYR A 433 -18.25 12.13 -18.69
CA TYR A 433 -18.71 12.95 -19.82
C TYR A 433 -19.32 14.27 -19.33
N PRO A 434 -18.54 15.12 -18.65
CA PRO A 434 -19.07 16.35 -18.12
C PRO A 434 -19.53 17.28 -19.26
N GLY A 435 -20.61 18.01 -19.03
CA GLY A 435 -21.25 18.89 -20.03
C GLY A 435 -22.04 18.16 -21.12
N TYR A 436 -22.20 16.83 -21.05
CA TYR A 436 -23.11 16.11 -21.95
C TYR A 436 -24.56 16.31 -21.50
N GLU A 437 -25.46 16.43 -22.46
CA GLU A 437 -26.91 16.52 -22.21
C GLU A 437 -27.49 15.14 -21.93
N PHE A 438 -28.14 14.98 -20.80
CA PHE A 438 -28.89 13.77 -20.49
C PHE A 438 -30.16 13.71 -21.35
N ILE A 439 -30.27 12.68 -22.19
CA ILE A 439 -31.44 12.47 -23.07
C ILE A 439 -32.47 11.50 -22.49
N GLY A 440 -32.25 11.00 -21.27
CA GLY A 440 -33.17 10.14 -20.54
C GLY A 440 -32.80 8.65 -20.54
N ASP A 441 -33.64 7.87 -19.87
CA ASP A 441 -33.53 6.41 -19.84
C ASP A 441 -34.10 5.80 -21.13
N ILE A 442 -33.34 4.90 -21.75
CA ILE A 442 -33.72 4.18 -22.96
C ILE A 442 -34.15 2.76 -22.54
N SER A 443 -35.43 2.46 -22.78
CA SER A 443 -36.04 1.20 -22.37
C SER A 443 -35.89 0.11 -23.42
N GLY A 444 -35.54 -1.10 -22.98
CA GLY A 444 -35.53 -2.31 -23.81
C GLY A 444 -34.21 -2.62 -24.49
N GLN A 445 -34.13 -3.80 -25.12
CA GLN A 445 -32.96 -4.23 -25.91
C GLN A 445 -32.87 -3.49 -27.26
N ASP A 446 -33.99 -2.94 -27.74
CA ASP A 446 -34.07 -2.16 -28.96
C ASP A 446 -33.71 -0.69 -28.72
N ILE A 447 -32.42 -0.42 -28.62
CA ILE A 447 -31.91 0.94 -28.37
C ILE A 447 -32.14 1.78 -29.64
N SER A 448 -33.08 2.73 -29.55
CA SER A 448 -33.38 3.71 -30.61
C SER A 448 -33.42 5.10 -30.03
N VAL A 449 -32.82 6.06 -30.73
CA VAL A 449 -32.72 7.46 -30.28
C VAL A 449 -33.24 8.41 -31.35
N ASP A 450 -34.20 9.24 -30.94
CA ASP A 450 -34.75 10.32 -31.75
C ASP A 450 -33.93 11.60 -31.58
N MET A 451 -33.35 12.07 -32.68
CA MET A 451 -32.58 13.31 -32.71
C MET A 451 -33.48 14.50 -33.01
N LYS A 452 -33.15 15.67 -32.45
CA LYS A 452 -33.89 16.94 -32.66
C LYS A 452 -33.96 17.41 -34.12
N SER A 453 -33.16 16.82 -35.01
CA SER A 453 -33.08 17.17 -36.44
C SER A 453 -32.54 16.01 -37.26
N ALA A 454 -32.72 16.07 -38.58
CA ALA A 454 -32.25 15.02 -39.47
C ALA A 454 -30.73 14.82 -39.36
N VAL A 455 -30.28 13.57 -39.23
CA VAL A 455 -28.87 13.19 -39.02
C VAL A 455 -28.20 12.84 -40.34
N ASN A 456 -26.92 13.17 -40.47
CA ASN A 456 -26.14 12.67 -41.60
C ASN A 456 -25.70 11.22 -41.32
N GLU A 457 -26.20 10.27 -42.12
CA GLU A 457 -25.94 8.83 -41.97
C GLU A 457 -24.44 8.49 -41.86
N LYS A 458 -23.54 9.23 -42.53
CA LYS A 458 -22.09 8.99 -42.46
C LYS A 458 -21.51 9.16 -41.05
N TYR A 459 -22.19 9.91 -40.19
CA TYR A 459 -21.77 10.17 -38.80
C TYR A 459 -22.46 9.26 -37.79
N VAL A 460 -23.36 8.37 -38.24
CA VAL A 460 -23.95 7.31 -37.41
C VAL A 460 -23.00 6.11 -37.42
N ASN A 461 -21.99 6.14 -36.55
CA ASN A 461 -20.92 5.14 -36.47
C ASN A 461 -20.26 5.11 -35.08
N ASP A 462 -19.43 4.10 -34.82
CA ASP A 462 -18.82 3.82 -33.52
C ASP A 462 -17.85 4.90 -33.01
N PHE A 463 -17.43 5.84 -33.88
CA PHE A 463 -16.63 7.00 -33.45
C PHE A 463 -17.49 8.10 -32.82
N ASN A 464 -18.76 8.20 -33.21
CA ASN A 464 -19.66 9.23 -32.71
C ASN A 464 -20.68 8.69 -31.70
N ILE A 465 -20.93 7.38 -31.71
CA ILE A 465 -21.96 6.74 -30.90
C ILE A 465 -21.35 5.49 -30.26
N GLN A 466 -21.31 5.44 -28.94
CA GLN A 466 -20.72 4.33 -28.19
C GLN A 466 -21.72 3.81 -27.16
N LEU A 467 -21.91 2.49 -27.16
CA LEU A 467 -22.58 1.80 -26.07
C LEU A 467 -21.51 1.29 -25.10
N ILE A 468 -21.58 1.70 -23.84
CA ILE A 468 -20.52 1.52 -22.86
C ILE A 468 -21.11 0.85 -21.62
N ASN A 469 -20.51 -0.25 -21.16
CA ASN A 469 -20.85 -0.82 -19.86
C ASN A 469 -20.39 0.15 -18.76
N ALA A 470 -21.32 0.65 -17.93
CA ALA A 470 -21.06 1.74 -16.99
C ALA A 470 -20.03 1.36 -15.92
N ARG A 471 -20.01 0.07 -15.52
CA ARG A 471 -19.11 -0.44 -14.49
C ARG A 471 -17.68 -0.62 -15.00
N SER A 472 -17.51 -1.31 -16.12
CA SER A 472 -16.19 -1.71 -16.65
C SER A 472 -15.60 -0.76 -17.69
N GLY A 473 -16.39 0.19 -18.19
CA GLY A 473 -15.99 1.05 -19.31
C GLY A 473 -15.84 0.33 -20.65
N GLN A 474 -16.23 -0.95 -20.72
CA GLN A 474 -16.12 -1.75 -21.93
C GLN A 474 -17.08 -1.23 -23.01
N ARG A 475 -16.55 -0.96 -24.19
CA ARG A 475 -17.36 -0.56 -25.37
C ARG A 475 -17.99 -1.80 -25.99
N VAL A 476 -19.31 -1.84 -26.02
CA VAL A 476 -20.10 -2.91 -26.61
C VAL A 476 -20.15 -2.71 -28.12
N LYS A 477 -19.60 -3.69 -28.86
CA LYS A 477 -19.71 -3.71 -30.32
C LYS A 477 -21.19 -3.75 -30.71
N SER A 478 -21.60 -2.80 -31.53
CA SER A 478 -23.00 -2.59 -31.90
C SER A 478 -23.13 -2.33 -33.39
N GLU A 479 -24.28 -2.69 -33.96
CA GLU A 479 -24.69 -2.30 -35.29
C GLU A 479 -25.47 -0.98 -35.20
N LEU A 480 -24.93 0.07 -35.83
CA LEU A 480 -25.55 1.38 -35.90
C LEU A 480 -26.23 1.58 -37.25
N LYS A 481 -27.52 1.94 -37.24
CA LYS A 481 -28.31 2.15 -38.46
C LYS A 481 -29.24 3.34 -38.32
N LEU A 482 -29.37 4.10 -39.40
CA LEU A 482 -30.38 5.15 -39.51
C LEU A 482 -31.73 4.49 -39.83
N VAL A 483 -32.70 4.60 -38.91
CA VAL A 483 -34.05 4.01 -39.05
C VAL A 483 -34.94 4.92 -39.91
N ASN A 484 -34.82 6.22 -39.70
CA ASN A 484 -35.42 7.27 -40.51
C ASN A 484 -34.52 8.52 -40.45
N ASN A 485 -34.86 9.60 -41.14
CA ASN A 485 -33.99 10.77 -41.26
C ASN A 485 -33.52 11.37 -39.91
N SER A 486 -34.23 11.19 -38.80
CA SER A 486 -33.90 11.73 -37.47
C SER A 486 -33.68 10.66 -36.39
N THR A 487 -33.91 9.38 -36.67
CA THR A 487 -33.83 8.31 -35.66
C THR A 487 -32.75 7.31 -36.06
N PHE A 488 -31.85 6.96 -35.14
CA PHE A 488 -30.92 5.86 -35.34
C PHE A 488 -31.14 4.76 -34.28
N SER A 489 -30.80 3.53 -34.64
CA SER A 489 -30.77 2.38 -33.74
C SER A 489 -29.32 1.98 -33.41
N CYS A 490 -29.07 1.54 -32.18
CA CYS A 490 -27.80 1.01 -31.71
C CYS A 490 -27.99 -0.42 -31.18
N GLN A 491 -27.84 -1.42 -32.06
CA GLN A 491 -28.17 -2.80 -31.72
C GLN A 491 -26.90 -3.56 -31.30
N PRO A 492 -26.76 -3.99 -30.03
CA PRO A 492 -25.56 -4.71 -29.61
C PRO A 492 -25.43 -6.04 -30.35
N LEU A 493 -24.21 -6.38 -30.80
CA LEU A 493 -23.97 -7.61 -31.58
C LEU A 493 -24.12 -8.89 -30.75
N LYS A 494 -24.11 -8.76 -29.42
CA LYS A 494 -24.40 -9.82 -28.46
C LYS A 494 -25.41 -9.30 -27.43
N PRO A 495 -26.24 -10.16 -26.84
CA PRO A 495 -27.10 -9.77 -25.73
C PRO A 495 -26.29 -9.08 -24.62
N LEU A 496 -26.84 -7.99 -24.07
CA LEU A 496 -26.25 -7.29 -22.94
C LEU A 496 -26.43 -8.12 -21.67
N GLU A 497 -25.38 -8.17 -20.85
CA GLU A 497 -25.44 -8.73 -19.50
C GLU A 497 -26.20 -7.77 -18.56
N PRO A 498 -26.79 -8.26 -17.45
CA PRO A 498 -27.42 -7.41 -16.45
C PRO A 498 -26.51 -6.29 -15.96
N GLY A 499 -27.05 -5.09 -15.82
CA GLY A 499 -26.30 -3.90 -15.40
C GLY A 499 -26.72 -2.62 -16.11
N GLU A 500 -25.97 -1.55 -15.87
CA GLU A 500 -26.16 -0.25 -16.49
C GLU A 500 -25.20 -0.04 -17.67
N TYR A 501 -25.71 0.58 -18.73
CA TYR A 501 -24.96 0.96 -19.92
C TYR A 501 -25.24 2.42 -20.28
N TRP A 502 -24.23 3.10 -20.77
CA TRP A 502 -24.34 4.47 -21.27
C TRP A 502 -24.25 4.47 -22.80
N LEU A 503 -25.21 5.11 -23.45
CA LEU A 503 -25.16 5.45 -24.85
C LEU A 503 -24.58 6.86 -25.00
N ALA A 504 -23.28 6.95 -25.25
CA ALA A 504 -22.57 8.20 -25.46
C ALA A 504 -22.65 8.62 -26.92
N ILE A 505 -23.21 9.81 -27.18
CA ILE A 505 -23.29 10.43 -28.51
C ILE A 505 -22.40 11.67 -28.50
N HIS A 506 -21.27 11.61 -29.20
CA HIS A 506 -20.28 12.68 -29.20
C HIS A 506 -20.72 13.86 -30.07
N ASN A 507 -20.29 15.07 -29.70
CA ASN A 507 -20.60 16.31 -30.42
C ASN A 507 -20.01 16.35 -31.85
N THR A 508 -19.16 15.39 -32.21
CA THR A 508 -18.63 15.21 -33.56
C THR A 508 -19.68 14.69 -34.54
N LEU A 509 -20.80 14.16 -34.05
CA LEU A 509 -21.97 13.81 -34.86
C LEU A 509 -22.48 15.05 -35.62
N ARG A 510 -22.91 14.86 -36.87
CA ARG A 510 -23.43 15.94 -37.71
C ARG A 510 -24.86 15.71 -38.14
N PHE A 511 -25.63 16.79 -38.15
CA PHE A 511 -26.93 16.83 -38.81
C PHE A 511 -26.78 16.85 -40.34
N ALA A 512 -27.85 16.53 -41.04
CA ALA A 512 -27.92 16.52 -42.50
C ALA A 512 -27.59 17.89 -43.11
N HIS A 513 -27.90 18.98 -42.39
CA HIS A 513 -27.52 20.35 -42.77
C HIS A 513 -26.06 20.72 -42.44
N GLY A 514 -25.24 19.75 -42.01
CA GLY A 514 -23.79 19.87 -41.86
C GLY A 514 -23.28 20.44 -40.53
N GLN A 515 -24.16 21.00 -39.70
CA GLN A 515 -23.76 21.45 -38.36
C GLN A 515 -23.51 20.25 -37.44
N ARG A 516 -22.61 20.44 -36.49
CA ARG A 516 -22.34 19.47 -35.43
C ARG A 516 -23.46 19.49 -34.39
N LEU A 517 -23.60 18.38 -33.69
CA LEU A 517 -24.37 18.34 -32.45
C LEU A 517 -23.77 19.38 -31.48
N PRO A 518 -24.57 20.31 -30.92
CA PRO A 518 -24.01 21.42 -30.13
C PRO A 518 -23.22 20.98 -28.90
N GLN A 519 -23.67 19.91 -28.24
CA GLN A 519 -23.06 19.30 -27.07
C GLN A 519 -23.23 17.79 -27.15
N GLY A 520 -22.35 17.03 -26.50
CA GLY A 520 -22.51 15.57 -26.43
C GLY A 520 -23.81 15.20 -25.71
N GLN A 521 -24.29 13.99 -25.92
CA GLN A 521 -25.50 13.46 -25.28
C GLN A 521 -25.24 12.11 -24.63
N ILE A 522 -25.87 11.85 -23.49
CA ILE A 522 -25.83 10.55 -22.79
C ILE A 522 -27.25 10.05 -22.56
N GLY A 523 -27.52 8.82 -23.00
CA GLY A 523 -28.68 8.04 -22.58
C GLY A 523 -28.27 6.90 -21.65
N ILE A 524 -29.14 6.51 -20.72
CA ILE A 524 -28.88 5.39 -19.81
C ILE A 524 -29.77 4.20 -20.18
N ILE A 525 -29.20 3.01 -20.22
CA ILE A 525 -29.91 1.75 -20.48
C ILE A 525 -29.66 0.83 -19.28
N ARG A 526 -30.74 0.30 -18.68
CA ARG A 526 -30.65 -0.64 -17.55
C ARG A 526 -31.19 -1.99 -17.97
N ILE A 527 -30.35 -3.01 -17.86
CA ILE A 527 -30.69 -4.40 -18.13
C ILE A 527 -30.90 -5.09 -16.77
N PRO A 528 -32.10 -5.63 -16.52
CA PRO A 528 -32.46 -6.21 -15.22
C PRO A 528 -31.75 -7.53 -14.91
#